data_AF-A0A5C4JBU7-F1
#
_entry.id   AF-A0A5C4JBU7-F1
#
_cell.length_a   1.000
_cell.length_b   1.000
_cell.length_c   1.000
_cell.angle_alpha   90.00
_cell.angle_beta   90.00
_cell.angle_gamma   90.00
#
_symmetry.space_group_name_H-M   'P 1'
#
loop_
_entity.id
_entity.type
_entity.pdbx_description
1 polymer ?
#
loop_
_entity_poly.entity_id
_entity_poly.type
_entity_poly.pdbx_seq_one_letter_code
_entity_poly.pdbx_strand_id
1 'polypeptide(L)'
;MTARGTFRNAVEAKDLAAITSALDPGIEFHSPVMVKPYLGRDSVTALLGVLLEVFEDFRYTDELVGTGPSSSPHPPPFNGRTPLGGPVGDVA
;
A
#
# COMPACT_ATOMS: atom_id res chain seq x y z
N MET A 1 -8.23 -14.86 7.63
CA MET A 1 -7.84 -13.89 8.69
C MET A 1 -6.33 -13.78 8.67
N THR A 2 -5.78 -12.72 8.09
CA THR A 2 -4.33 -12.48 8.14
C THR A 2 -4.03 -11.82 9.48
N ALA A 3 -3.39 -12.55 10.38
CA ALA A 3 -2.98 -12.00 11.67
C ALA A 3 -1.84 -10.99 11.45
N ARG A 4 -1.71 -10.01 12.34
CA ARG A 4 -0.59 -9.07 12.31
C ARG A 4 0.72 -9.85 12.44
N GLY A 5 1.71 -9.51 11.59
CA GLY A 5 3.00 -10.19 11.57
C GLY A 5 3.08 -11.47 10.72
N THR A 6 1.96 -12.02 10.22
CA THR A 6 2.00 -13.25 9.39
C THR A 6 2.89 -13.09 8.16
N PHE A 7 2.77 -11.97 7.43
CA PHE A 7 3.60 -11.72 6.25
C PHE A 7 5.07 -11.47 6.61
N ARG A 8 5.33 -10.65 7.64
CA ARG A 8 6.69 -10.35 8.13
C ARG A 8 7.46 -11.61 8.46
N ASN A 9 6.86 -12.49 9.27
CA ASN A 9 7.47 -13.75 9.69
C ASN A 9 7.74 -14.68 8.49
N ALA A 10 6.81 -14.74 7.53
CA ALA A 10 6.99 -15.54 6.32
C ALA A 10 8.16 -15.05 5.46
N VAL A 11 8.32 -13.72 5.32
CA VAL A 11 9.45 -13.12 4.59
C VAL A 11 10.78 -13.38 5.31
N GLU A 12 10.86 -13.18 6.62
CA GLU A 12 12.08 -13.44 7.40
C GLU A 12 12.49 -14.92 7.37
N ALA A 13 11.52 -15.84 7.37
CA ALA A 13 11.76 -17.27 7.24
C ALA A 13 12.09 -17.72 5.80
N LYS A 14 12.04 -16.81 4.81
CA LYS A 14 12.10 -17.12 3.37
C LYS A 14 11.09 -18.21 2.95
N ASP A 15 9.94 -18.27 3.61
CA ASP A 15 8.88 -19.24 3.33
C ASP A 15 7.94 -18.69 2.24
N LEU A 16 8.25 -19.03 0.99
CA LEU A 16 7.47 -18.57 -0.16
C LEU A 16 6.01 -19.04 -0.10
N ALA A 17 5.73 -20.23 0.44
CA ALA A 17 4.38 -20.76 0.53
C ALA A 17 3.54 -19.95 1.55
N ALA A 18 4.11 -19.64 2.71
CA ALA A 18 3.47 -18.79 3.72
C ALA A 18 3.28 -17.35 3.22
N ILE A 19 4.25 -16.81 2.47
CA ILE A 19 4.13 -15.52 1.79
C ILE A 19 2.92 -15.54 0.84
N THR A 20 2.86 -16.50 -0.08
CA THR A 20 1.75 -16.62 -1.05
C THR A 20 0.40 -16.75 -0.36
N SER A 21 0.31 -17.50 0.73
CA SER A 21 -0.93 -17.64 1.51
C SER A 21 -1.37 -16.34 2.18
N ALA A 22 -0.45 -15.42 2.46
CA ALA A 22 -0.75 -14.13 3.07
C ALA A 22 -1.18 -13.06 2.04
N LEU A 23 -0.95 -13.29 0.74
CA LEU A 23 -1.30 -12.36 -0.32
C LEU A 23 -2.77 -12.47 -0.73
N ASP A 24 -3.37 -11.31 -1.00
CA ASP A 24 -4.68 -11.23 -1.63
C ASP A 24 -4.62 -11.79 -3.08
N PRO A 25 -5.64 -12.52 -3.56
CA PRO A 25 -5.69 -13.01 -4.93
C PRO A 25 -5.59 -11.91 -6.00
N GLY A 26 -6.15 -10.72 -5.73
CA GLY A 26 -6.17 -9.53 -6.58
C GLY A 26 -5.06 -8.53 -6.27
N ILE A 27 -3.96 -8.98 -5.64
CA ILE A 27 -2.84 -8.11 -5.29
C ILE A 27 -2.26 -7.37 -6.51
N GLU A 28 -1.93 -6.10 -6.29
CA GLU A 28 -1.12 -5.29 -7.19
C GLU A 28 0.19 -4.93 -6.48
N PHE A 29 1.32 -5.29 -7.07
CA PHE A 29 2.65 -5.01 -6.52
C PHE A 29 3.34 -3.92 -7.34
N HIS A 30 3.64 -2.80 -6.67
CA HIS A 30 4.36 -1.67 -7.27
C HIS A 30 5.85 -1.76 -6.95
N SER A 31 6.65 -2.07 -7.99
CA SER A 31 8.10 -2.16 -7.86
C SER A 31 8.75 -0.77 -7.93
N PRO A 32 9.80 -0.49 -7.12
CA PRO A 32 10.59 0.73 -7.24
C PRO A 32 11.29 0.88 -8.60
N VAL A 33 11.49 -0.23 -9.33
CA VAL A 33 12.24 -0.26 -10.58
C VAL A 33 11.33 -0.09 -11.80
N MET A 34 10.10 -0.58 -11.72
CA MET A 34 9.17 -0.64 -12.87
C MET A 34 7.94 0.20 -12.61
N VAL A 35 7.59 1.06 -13.58
CA VAL A 35 6.39 1.91 -13.51
C VAL A 35 5.10 1.07 -13.55
N LYS A 36 5.10 -0.02 -14.32
CA LYS A 36 3.92 -0.89 -14.46
C LYS A 36 3.82 -1.86 -13.27
N PRO A 37 2.65 -1.97 -12.60
CA PRO A 37 2.47 -2.92 -11.51
C PRO A 37 2.44 -4.37 -11.98
N TYR A 38 2.85 -5.27 -11.09
CA TYR A 38 2.65 -6.71 -11.25
C TYR A 38 1.28 -7.06 -10.68
N LEU A 39 0.45 -7.71 -11.49
CA LEU A 39 -0.93 -8.03 -11.15
C LEU A 39 -1.10 -9.51 -10.83
N GLY A 40 -1.85 -9.78 -9.78
CA GLY A 40 -2.25 -11.12 -9.37
C GLY A 40 -1.18 -11.87 -8.59
N ARG A 41 -1.66 -12.77 -7.74
CA ARG A 41 -0.85 -13.49 -6.77
C ARG A 41 0.28 -14.32 -7.39
N ASP A 42 0.05 -14.95 -8.54
CA ASP A 42 1.04 -15.82 -9.17
C ASP A 42 2.24 -15.03 -9.69
N SER A 43 1.98 -13.90 -10.36
CA SER A 43 3.02 -12.97 -10.84
C SER A 43 3.86 -12.42 -9.68
N VAL A 44 3.20 -12.01 -8.61
CA VAL A 44 3.86 -11.46 -7.43
C VAL A 44 4.65 -12.53 -6.69
N THR A 45 4.12 -13.75 -6.58
CA THR A 45 4.81 -14.89 -5.95
C THR A 45 6.10 -15.22 -6.68
N ALA A 46 6.07 -15.30 -8.02
CA ALA A 46 7.26 -15.56 -8.81
C ALA A 46 8.34 -14.47 -8.62
N LEU A 47 7.92 -13.20 -8.60
CA LEU A 47 8.83 -12.08 -8.35
C LEU A 47 9.45 -12.15 -6.95
N LEU A 48 8.65 -12.38 -5.92
CA LEU A 48 9.15 -12.50 -4.55
C LEU A 48 10.11 -13.68 -4.39
N GLY A 49 9.87 -14.80 -5.07
CA GLY A 49 10.81 -15.93 -5.11
C GLY A 49 12.22 -15.51 -5.57
N VAL A 50 12.31 -14.77 -6.68
CA VAL A 50 13.59 -14.24 -7.18
C VAL A 50 14.21 -13.26 -6.17
N LEU A 51 13.41 -12.37 -5.57
CA LEU A 51 13.93 -11.39 -4.61
C LEU A 51 14.47 -12.04 -3.32
N LEU A 52 13.88 -13.14 -2.85
CA LEU A 52 14.36 -13.88 -1.67
C LEU A 52 15.72 -14.56 -1.90
N GLU A 53 16.02 -14.91 -3.15
CA GLU A 53 17.33 -15.43 -3.56
C GLU A 53 18.37 -14.31 -3.70
N VAL A 54 17.97 -13.15 -4.24
CA VAL A 54 18.88 -12.01 -4.48
C VAL A 54 19.24 -11.28 -3.17
N PHE A 55 18.31 -11.16 -2.23
CA PHE A 55 18.57 -10.46 -0.97
C PHE A 55 19.21 -11.38 0.06
N GLU A 56 20.47 -11.07 0.37
CA GLU A 56 21.22 -11.62 1.49
C GLU A 56 20.95 -10.83 2.76
N ASP A 57 20.94 -11.51 3.92
CA ASP A 57 20.79 -10.90 5.26
C ASP A 57 19.60 -9.93 5.40
N PHE A 58 18.48 -10.25 4.74
CA PHE A 58 17.27 -9.44 4.79
C PHE A 58 16.72 -9.33 6.22
N ARG A 59 16.52 -8.10 6.70
CA ARG A 59 15.90 -7.79 8.00
C ARG A 59 15.09 -6.51 7.92
N TYR A 60 13.93 -6.52 8.57
CA TYR A 60 13.18 -5.28 8.80
C TYR A 60 13.89 -4.43 9.85
N THR A 61 14.09 -3.15 9.58
CA THR A 61 14.79 -2.22 10.50
C THR A 61 13.84 -1.47 11.43
N ASP A 62 12.59 -1.29 11.02
CA ASP A 62 11.57 -0.58 11.78
C ASP A 62 10.17 -1.06 11.35
N GLU A 63 9.15 -0.84 12.18
CA GLU A 63 7.76 -1.20 11.89
C GLU A 63 6.80 -0.07 12.28
N LEU A 64 6.07 0.44 11.30
CA LEU A 64 5.01 1.41 11.54
C LEU A 64 3.68 0.69 11.79
N VAL A 65 3.19 0.81 13.03
CA VAL A 65 1.92 0.23 13.46
C VAL A 65 0.83 1.28 13.40
N GLY A 66 -0.14 1.11 12.50
CA GLY A 66 -1.35 1.93 12.49
C GLY A 66 -2.24 1.64 13.70
N THR A 67 -2.36 2.59 14.63
CA THR A 67 -3.30 2.54 15.76
C THR A 67 -4.54 3.39 15.45
N GLY A 68 -5.39 2.98 14.53
CA GLY A 68 -6.66 3.68 14.33
C GLY A 68 -7.42 3.30 13.05
N PRO A 69 -8.73 3.60 12.98
CA PRO A 69 -9.47 3.53 11.73
C PRO A 69 -8.93 4.62 10.79
N SER A 70 -8.36 4.22 9.65
CA SER A 70 -8.03 5.17 8.59
C SER A 70 -9.33 5.64 7.93
N SER A 71 -9.86 6.75 8.43
CA SER A 71 -10.94 7.50 7.79
C SER A 71 -10.55 8.98 7.75
N SER A 72 -9.42 9.30 7.12
CA SER A 72 -9.27 10.63 6.56
C SER A 72 -9.93 10.59 5.18
N PRO A 73 -11.12 11.20 4.99
CA PRO A 73 -11.64 11.39 3.65
C PRO A 73 -10.60 12.21 2.87
N HIS A 74 -10.06 11.63 1.79
CA HIS A 74 -9.28 12.37 0.82
C HIS A 74 -10.09 13.60 0.41
N PRO A 75 -9.60 14.84 0.58
CA PRO A 75 -10.37 16.01 0.19
C PRO A 75 -10.66 15.92 -1.31
N PRO A 76 -11.90 16.16 -1.76
CA PRO A 76 -12.21 16.11 -3.19
C PRO A 76 -11.25 17.04 -3.95
N PRO A 77 -10.91 16.73 -5.22
CA PRO A 77 -10.10 17.62 -6.03
C PRO A 77 -10.75 19.02 -6.02
N PHE A 78 -9.93 20.05 -5.80
CA PHE A 78 -10.37 21.44 -5.67
C PHE A 78 -11.07 21.87 -6.97
N ASN A 79 -12.40 21.79 -7.00
CA ASN A 79 -13.18 22.19 -8.16
C ASN A 79 -13.46 23.68 -8.04
N GLY A 80 -12.66 24.51 -8.72
CA GLY A 80 -12.63 25.96 -8.60
C GLY A 80 -13.89 26.68 -9.07
N ARG A 81 -15.02 26.52 -8.37
CA ARG A 81 -16.21 27.38 -8.53
C ARG A 81 -16.51 28.12 -7.24
N THR A 82 -15.95 29.32 -7.13
CA THR A 82 -16.44 30.36 -6.23
C THR A 82 -17.74 30.92 -6.82
N PRO A 83 -18.89 30.88 -6.11
CA PRO A 83 -20.01 31.75 -6.47
C PRO A 83 -19.68 33.17 -5.99
N LEU A 84 -19.17 34.00 -6.89
CA LEU A 84 -19.14 35.45 -6.70
C LEU A 84 -20.58 35.97 -6.89
N GLY A 85 -21.22 36.39 -5.80
CA GLY A 85 -22.49 37.11 -5.90
C GLY A 85 -23.29 37.17 -4.60
N GLY A 86 -22.99 38.15 -3.75
CA GLY A 86 -23.88 38.64 -2.69
C GLY A 86 -23.76 40.16 -2.60
N PRO A 87 -24.87 40.92 -2.55
CA PRO A 87 -24.85 42.37 -2.72
C PRO A 87 -24.19 43.06 -1.53
N VAL A 88 -23.28 43.99 -1.84
CA VAL A 88 -22.62 44.87 -0.88
C VAL A 88 -23.68 45.81 -0.32
N GLY A 89 -24.02 45.64 0.96
CA GLY A 89 -24.84 46.58 1.71
C GLY A 89 -24.06 47.86 1.94
N ASP A 90 -24.61 48.94 1.42
CA ASP A 90 -24.21 50.33 1.65
C ASP A 90 -24.27 50.66 3.15
N VAL A 91 -23.17 51.17 3.71
CA VAL A 91 -23.14 51.79 5.04
C VAL A 91 -22.36 53.10 4.97
N ALA A 92 -23.12 54.17 5.17
CA ALA A 92 -22.77 55.56 5.52
C ALA A 92 -22.31 56.50 4.40
#